data_AF-A0A940IK44-F1
#
_entry.id   AF-A0A940IK44-F1
#
_cell.length_a   1.000
_cell.length_b   1.000
_cell.length_c   1.000
_cell.angle_alpha   90.00
_cell.angle_beta   90.00
_cell.angle_gamma   90.00
#
_symmetry.space_group_name_H-M   'P 1'
#
loop_
_entity.id
_entity.type
_entity.pdbx_description
1 polymer ?
#
loop_
_entity_poly.entity_id
_entity_poly.type
_entity_poly.pdbx_seq_one_letter_code
_entity_poly.pdbx_strand_id
1 'polypeptide(L)'
;MMLERYFRRMMIDRQAYTRIGGWWNRKGENEIDIVDENELDNEATFFEVKRKAENIDLETLKSKAGAFMRVTGKFNGYAISYKGLSMDDM
;
A
#
# COMPACT_ATOMS: atom_id res chain seq x y z
N MET A 1 -11.51 -3.99 4.10
CA MET A 1 -12.30 -3.71 5.36
C MET A 1 -12.90 -2.30 5.37
N MET A 2 -13.77 -1.91 6.33
CA MET A 2 -14.31 -0.52 6.41
C MET A 2 -13.19 0.53 6.56
N LEU A 3 -12.19 0.26 7.40
CA LEU A 3 -11.05 1.16 7.64
C LEU A 3 -10.18 1.36 6.38
N GLU A 4 -9.89 0.29 5.65
CA GLU A 4 -9.20 0.37 4.36
C GLU A 4 -10.00 1.20 3.33
N ARG A 5 -11.33 1.04 3.27
CA ARG A 5 -12.19 1.86 2.40
C ARG A 5 -12.14 3.33 2.81
N TYR A 6 -12.10 3.64 4.10
CA TYR A 6 -11.93 5.00 4.60
C TYR A 6 -10.60 5.60 4.12
N PHE A 7 -9.47 4.91 4.33
CA PHE A 7 -8.17 5.41 3.91
C PHE A 7 -8.04 5.56 2.40
N ARG A 8 -8.54 4.59 1.62
CA ARG A 8 -8.60 4.73 0.15
C ARG A 8 -9.38 5.97 -0.26
N ARG A 9 -10.54 6.21 0.35
CA ARG A 9 -11.35 7.39 0.03
C ARG A 9 -10.63 8.69 0.37
N MET A 10 -10.07 8.76 1.57
CA MET A 10 -9.28 9.89 2.03
C MET A 10 -8.10 10.20 1.10
N MET A 11 -7.36 9.17 0.66
CA MET A 11 -6.24 9.34 -0.29
C MET A 11 -6.69 9.81 -1.67
N ILE A 12 -7.79 9.25 -2.20
CA ILE A 12 -8.37 9.68 -3.47
C ILE A 12 -8.79 11.15 -3.41
N ASP A 13 -9.46 11.56 -2.33
CA ASP A 13 -9.94 12.93 -2.17
C ASP A 13 -8.78 13.94 -2.04
N ARG A 14 -7.58 13.51 -1.59
CA ARG A 14 -6.38 14.36 -1.53
C ARG A 14 -5.65 14.54 -2.88
N GLN A 15 -6.09 13.86 -3.94
CA GLN A 15 -5.62 14.01 -5.34
C GLN A 15 -4.09 13.97 -5.57
N ALA A 16 -3.30 13.43 -4.65
CA ALA A 16 -1.84 13.39 -4.79
C ALA A 16 -1.33 12.21 -5.67
N TYR A 17 -2.23 11.44 -6.30
CA TYR A 17 -1.93 10.10 -6.80
C TYR A 17 -2.59 9.82 -8.15
N THR A 18 -1.87 9.10 -9.03
CA THR A 18 -2.40 8.72 -10.34
C THR A 18 -3.16 7.40 -10.28
N ARG A 19 -2.77 6.48 -9.38
CA ARG A 19 -3.47 5.20 -9.15
C ARG A 19 -3.43 4.77 -7.70
N ILE A 20 -4.52 4.14 -7.26
CA ILE A 20 -4.64 3.51 -5.94
C ILE A 20 -5.31 2.15 -6.07
N GLY A 21 -4.74 1.11 -5.46
CA GLY A 21 -5.21 -0.27 -5.59
C GLY A 21 -4.83 -1.12 -4.38
N GLY A 22 -5.26 -2.37 -4.35
CA GLY A 22 -4.77 -3.39 -3.42
C GLY A 22 -4.13 -4.52 -4.22
N TRP A 23 -3.41 -5.42 -3.56
CA TRP A 23 -2.86 -6.58 -4.24
C TRP A 23 -2.92 -7.84 -3.39
N TRP A 24 -3.31 -8.94 -4.04
CA TRP A 24 -3.24 -10.27 -3.49
C TRP A 24 -2.43 -11.16 -4.43
N ASN A 25 -1.56 -12.00 -3.87
CA ASN A 25 -0.92 -13.04 -4.67
C ASN A 25 -1.95 -14.10 -5.10
N ARG A 26 -1.61 -14.92 -6.10
CA ARG A 26 -2.53 -15.96 -6.64
C ARG A 26 -3.01 -16.97 -5.60
N LYS A 27 -2.26 -17.16 -4.51
CA LYS A 27 -2.60 -18.10 -3.43
C LYS A 27 -3.43 -17.46 -2.31
N GLY A 28 -3.59 -16.14 -2.32
CA GLY A 28 -4.26 -15.38 -1.25
C GLY A 28 -3.45 -15.26 0.06
N GLU A 29 -2.21 -15.74 0.09
CA GLU A 29 -1.35 -15.76 1.28
C GLU A 29 -0.75 -14.38 1.58
N ASN A 30 -0.49 -13.60 0.52
CA ASN A 30 0.06 -12.26 0.63
C ASN A 30 -0.98 -11.24 0.17
N GLU A 31 -1.33 -10.35 1.08
CA GLU A 31 -2.16 -9.18 0.85
C GLU A 31 -1.37 -7.91 1.17
N ILE A 32 -1.44 -6.95 0.25
CA ILE A 32 -1.08 -5.56 0.47
C ILE A 32 -2.38 -4.76 0.44
N ASP A 33 -2.73 -4.15 1.57
CA ASP A 33 -3.99 -3.44 1.73
C ASP A 33 -4.10 -2.30 0.73
N ILE A 34 -3.08 -1.43 0.63
CA ILE A 34 -3.11 -0.31 -0.31
C ILE A 34 -1.75 -0.17 -1.02
N VAL A 35 -1.79 -0.01 -2.33
CA VAL A 35 -0.68 0.40 -3.18
C VAL A 35 -1.08 1.72 -3.82
N ASP A 36 -0.25 2.72 -3.60
CA ASP A 36 -0.37 4.05 -4.14
C ASP A 36 0.76 4.29 -5.14
N GLU A 37 0.41 4.83 -6.30
CA GLU A 37 1.29 5.10 -7.43
C GLU A 37 1.09 6.55 -7.87
N ASN A 38 2.18 7.32 -7.85
CA ASN A 38 2.28 8.63 -8.46
C ASN A 38 3.23 8.53 -9.67
N GLU A 39 2.63 8.33 -10.85
CA GLU A 39 3.36 8.19 -12.12
C GLU A 39 4.09 9.46 -12.55
N LEU A 40 3.67 10.64 -12.08
CA LEU A 40 4.29 11.91 -12.47
C LEU A 40 5.68 12.07 -11.84
N ASP A 41 5.81 11.66 -10.58
CA ASP A 41 7.06 11.79 -9.81
C ASP A 41 7.84 10.46 -9.71
N ASN A 42 7.33 9.39 -10.32
CA ASN A 42 7.85 8.02 -10.18
C ASN A 42 7.96 7.60 -8.70
N GLU A 43 6.89 7.83 -7.93
CA GLU A 43 6.82 7.42 -6.53
C GLU A 43 5.75 6.35 -6.34
N ALA A 44 6.03 5.40 -5.44
CA ALA A 44 5.04 4.42 -5.01
C ALA A 44 5.12 4.21 -3.51
N THR A 45 3.95 4.13 -2.86
CA THR A 45 3.86 3.83 -1.43
C THR A 45 3.02 2.58 -1.21
N PHE A 46 3.58 1.63 -0.47
CA PHE A 46 2.87 0.45 0.00
C PHE A 46 2.37 0.70 1.42
N PHE A 47 1.13 0.33 1.69
CA PHE A 47 0.51 0.48 3.00
C PHE A 47 -0.01 -0.85 3.56
N GLU A 48 0.14 -1.00 4.87
CA GLU A 48 -0.59 -1.97 5.68
C GLU A 48 -1.60 -1.22 6.57
N VAL A 49 -2.83 -1.74 6.66
CA VAL A 49 -3.91 -1.18 7.47
C VAL A 49 -4.23 -2.12 8.62
N LYS A 50 -4.05 -1.66 9.85
CA LYS A 50 -4.42 -2.38 11.08
C LYS A 50 -5.41 -1.57 11.89
N ARG A 51 -6.11 -2.19 12.85
CA ARG A 51 -6.93 -1.40 13.79
C ARG A 51 -6.07 -0.66 14.82
N LYS A 52 -4.99 -1.29 15.27
CA LYS A 52 -4.05 -0.74 16.24
C LYS A 52 -2.67 -0.62 15.62
N ALA A 53 -1.97 0.48 15.87
CA ALA A 53 -0.64 0.72 15.33
C ALA A 53 0.38 -0.36 15.75
N GLU A 54 0.26 -0.90 16.97
CA GLU A 54 1.15 -1.96 17.50
C GLU A 54 1.16 -3.26 16.68
N ASN A 55 0.14 -3.48 15.83
CA ASN A 55 0.02 -4.67 14.99
C ASN A 55 0.57 -4.48 13.57
N ILE A 56 1.11 -3.31 13.25
CA ILE A 56 1.68 -3.01 11.94
C ILE A 56 3.06 -3.68 11.87
N ASP A 57 3.30 -4.43 10.79
CA ASP A 57 4.57 -5.09 10.54
C ASP A 57 5.14 -4.63 9.19
N LEU A 58 6.00 -3.62 9.27
CA LEU A 58 6.65 -3.05 8.09
C LEU A 58 7.65 -4.00 7.43
N GLU A 59 8.23 -4.97 8.14
CA GLU A 59 9.13 -5.95 7.54
C GLU A 59 8.35 -6.95 6.68
N THR A 60 7.20 -7.41 7.18
CA THR A 60 6.26 -8.22 6.42
C THR A 60 5.72 -7.45 5.21
N LEU A 61 5.37 -6.17 5.37
CA LEU A 61 4.93 -5.32 4.26
C LEU A 61 6.01 -5.17 3.17
N LYS A 62 7.26 -4.90 3.56
CA LYS A 62 8.40 -4.82 2.62
C LYS A 62 8.60 -6.14 1.86
N SER A 63 8.48 -7.27 2.55
CA SER A 63 8.59 -8.60 1.93
C SER A 63 7.48 -8.85 0.90
N LYS A 64 6.24 -8.47 1.24
CA LYS A 64 5.09 -8.56 0.32
C LYS A 64 5.24 -7.62 -0.88
N ALA A 65 5.70 -6.39 -0.68
CA ALA A 65 5.98 -5.44 -1.75
C ALA A 65 7.09 -5.95 -2.70
N GLY A 66 8.13 -6.59 -2.17
CA GLY A 66 9.14 -7.27 -2.98
C GLY A 66 8.56 -8.37 -3.86
N ALA A 67 7.62 -9.16 -3.33
CA ALA A 67 6.90 -10.17 -4.12
C ALA A 67 6.00 -9.52 -5.18
N PHE A 68 5.27 -8.45 -4.84
CA PHE A 68 4.48 -7.67 -5.79
C PHE A 68 5.31 -7.17 -6.96
N MET A 69 6.44 -6.50 -6.69
CA MET A 69 7.31 -5.95 -7.74
C MET A 69 7.91 -7.06 -8.62
N ARG A 70 8.31 -8.18 -8.03
CA ARG A 70 8.82 -9.34 -8.78
C ARG A 70 7.76 -9.94 -9.72
N VAL A 71 6.50 -10.03 -9.28
CA VAL A 71 5.42 -10.64 -10.05
C VAL A 71 4.87 -9.71 -11.12
N THR A 72 4.78 -8.41 -10.83
CA THR A 72 4.15 -7.43 -11.72
C THR A 72 5.14 -6.73 -12.65
N GLY A 73 6.42 -6.68 -12.29
CA GLY A 73 7.43 -5.86 -12.99
C GLY A 73 7.23 -4.35 -12.84
N LYS A 74 6.28 -3.90 -12.01
CA LYS A 74 5.99 -2.49 -11.78
C LYS A 74 7.05 -1.81 -10.90
N PHE A 75 7.07 -0.49 -10.96
CA PHE A 75 7.86 0.40 -10.11
C PHE A 75 9.38 0.28 -10.27
N ASN A 76 9.84 -0.19 -11.43
CA ASN A 76 11.26 -0.12 -11.77
C ASN A 76 11.69 1.35 -11.89
N GLY A 77 12.69 1.76 -11.11
CA GLY A 77 13.16 3.14 -11.05
C GLY A 77 12.31 4.09 -10.21
N TYR A 78 11.27 3.59 -9.53
CA TYR A 78 10.45 4.42 -8.64
C TYR A 78 11.10 4.59 -7.26
N ALA A 79 10.85 5.72 -6.61
CA ALA A 79 11.10 5.87 -5.18
C ALA A 79 10.03 5.11 -4.39
N ILE A 80 10.45 4.12 -3.60
CA ILE A 80 9.53 3.24 -2.88
C ILE A 80 9.47 3.61 -1.40
N SER A 81 8.26 3.84 -0.90
CA SER A 81 7.96 4.09 0.51
C SER A 81 7.06 3.01 1.10
N TYR A 82 7.12 2.87 2.44
CA TYR A 82 6.32 1.92 3.20
C TYR A 82 5.71 2.63 4.40
N LYS A 83 4.40 2.52 4.58
CA LYS A 83 3.68 3.17 5.67
C LYS A 83 2.66 2.23 6.30
N GLY A 84 2.46 2.40 7.60
CA GLY A 84 1.37 1.75 8.31
C GLY A 84 0.23 2.75 8.55
N LEU A 85 -1.01 2.27 8.54
CA LEU A 85 -2.19 3.06 8.88
C LEU A 85 -3.03 2.33 9.91
N SER A 86 -3.57 3.08 10.85
CA SER A 86 -4.37 2.56 11.95
C SER A 86 -5.54 3.47 12.33
N MET A 87 -6.36 3.06 13.30
CA MET A 87 -7.40 3.95 13.82
C MET A 87 -6.83 5.28 14.37
N ASP A 88 -5.56 5.29 14.77
CA ASP A 88 -4.88 6.48 15.28
C ASP A 88 -4.56 7.50 14.16
N ASP A 89 -4.60 7.06 12.89
CA ASP A 89 -4.31 7.88 11.70
C ASP A 89 -5.58 8.41 11.00
N MET A 90 -6.77 8.19 11.61
CA MET A 90 -8.05 8.63 11.04
C MET A 90 -8.23 10.15 11.02
#